data_AF-A0AAU7L7R5-F1
#
_entry.id   AF-A0AAU7L7R5-F1
#
_cell.length_a   1.000
_cell.length_b   1.000
_cell.length_c   1.000
_cell.angle_alpha   90.00
_cell.angle_beta   90.00
_cell.angle_gamma   90.00
#
_symmetry.space_group_name_H-M   'P 1'
#
loop_
_entity.id
_entity.type
_entity.pdbx_description
1 polymer ?
#
loop_
_entity_poly.entity_id
_entity_poly.type
_entity_poly.pdbx_seq_one_letter_code
_entity_poly.pdbx_strand_id
1 'polypeptide(L)'
;MTRHVPGLTWQAGQRGQVLAPGLLLLGVLAAVLAMLHGLGRMVEARARLTHAADAAAYSGALEQARRLNFLAYANRAQVAHQIAMAHMVTLGASMAFTDTLAGQRRRNNPPGNLLATLFGRDVGQAYRAARADPQTQVGLAQAYAEHDRVVHEVLAAASAAAVAGLPAARERLMRAVLQDNYGDGTSAAQPMPRVLRDAWPGYVRRRAATPGIGLWSAVEQAVDRYGFLGRRDGTRRNALPANARCPKSPHVLRRRGSTWLGTDGRWGALDTQSFHSSRWNRWTGCYYREYSMGWGAVLGPDGKPPAEVEYAVGPPVDFTALDFWRWVKESTTWDLGTGIQTPLANSYALAHARRWPGRGVPDDYEVTNGAVSLRFTLAVSLQSRTAPLARPRNVGMAPGASAAGGTAITVTSAAETYFARPLPRPDGQDELATLFRPYWQARLSARTQASAPSDGEAP
;
A
#
# COMPACT_ATOMS: atom_id res chain seq x y z
N MET A 1 -65.48 -58.28 -93.42
CA MET A 1 -65.65 -57.25 -92.38
C MET A 1 -64.89 -57.72 -91.13
N THR A 2 -63.55 -57.68 -91.07
CA THR A 2 -62.68 -56.56 -90.63
C THR A 2 -63.16 -55.83 -89.37
N ARG A 3 -62.50 -56.09 -88.23
CA ARG A 3 -62.13 -55.07 -87.23
C ARG A 3 -60.83 -55.49 -86.54
N HIS A 4 -59.74 -54.83 -86.93
CA HIS A 4 -58.52 -54.72 -86.14
C HIS A 4 -58.75 -53.79 -84.96
N VAL A 5 -58.27 -54.18 -83.77
CA VAL A 5 -58.08 -53.29 -82.63
C VAL A 5 -56.58 -53.29 -82.31
N PRO A 6 -55.88 -52.14 -82.38
CA PRO A 6 -54.48 -52.06 -82.03
C PRO A 6 -54.33 -52.01 -80.50
N GLY A 7 -53.68 -53.01 -79.92
CA GLY A 7 -53.23 -52.98 -78.54
C GLY A 7 -51.99 -52.09 -78.42
N LEU A 8 -52.05 -51.12 -77.50
CA LEU A 8 -51.00 -50.15 -77.20
C LEU A 8 -49.62 -50.80 -76.98
N THR A 9 -48.63 -50.35 -77.75
CA THR A 9 -47.21 -50.57 -77.48
C THR A 9 -46.78 -49.68 -76.31
N TRP A 10 -46.52 -50.26 -75.13
CA TRP A 10 -45.75 -49.59 -74.09
C TRP A 10 -44.26 -49.79 -74.36
N GLN A 11 -43.56 -48.66 -74.43
CA GLN A 11 -42.17 -48.53 -74.82
C GLN A 11 -41.20 -49.15 -73.82
N ALA A 12 -40.12 -49.69 -74.39
CA ALA A 12 -38.74 -49.74 -73.89
C ALA A 12 -38.54 -50.06 -72.41
N GLY A 13 -38.05 -51.27 -72.14
CA GLY A 13 -37.40 -51.58 -70.88
C GLY A 13 -36.31 -50.56 -70.56
N GLN A 14 -36.52 -49.80 -69.49
CA GLN A 14 -35.50 -48.97 -68.87
C GLN A 14 -34.33 -49.87 -68.48
N ARG A 15 -33.21 -49.76 -69.21
CA ARG A 15 -31.94 -50.33 -68.78
C ARG A 15 -31.41 -49.48 -67.64
N GLY A 16 -31.37 -50.05 -66.44
CA GLY A 16 -30.95 -49.40 -65.19
C GLY A 16 -29.47 -48.98 -65.16
N GLN A 17 -29.13 -47.88 -65.83
CA GLN A 17 -27.82 -47.24 -65.76
C GLN A 17 -27.74 -46.09 -64.76
N VAL A 18 -28.82 -45.73 -64.07
CA VAL A 18 -28.85 -44.62 -63.10
C VAL A 18 -28.32 -45.03 -61.71
N LEU A 19 -28.36 -46.33 -61.38
CA LEU A 19 -27.97 -46.83 -60.05
C LEU A 19 -26.48 -46.63 -59.76
N ALA A 20 -25.61 -46.94 -60.73
CA ALA A 20 -24.16 -46.81 -60.59
C ALA A 20 -23.70 -45.36 -60.37
N PRO A 21 -24.08 -44.36 -61.20
CA PRO A 21 -23.75 -42.96 -60.94
C PRO A 21 -24.45 -42.40 -59.68
N GLY A 22 -25.65 -42.88 -59.33
CA GLY A 22 -26.35 -42.48 -58.11
C GLY A 22 -25.64 -42.92 -56.82
N LEU A 23 -25.13 -44.16 -56.78
CA LEU A 23 -24.30 -44.66 -55.66
C LEU A 23 -22.96 -43.91 -55.56
N LEU A 24 -22.37 -43.56 -56.70
CA LEU A 24 -21.13 -42.78 -56.76
C LEU A 24 -21.34 -41.35 -56.23
N LEU A 25 -22.44 -40.70 -56.62
CA LEU A 25 -22.87 -39.41 -56.09
C LEU A 25 -23.13 -39.47 -54.58
N LEU A 26 -23.85 -40.49 -54.09
CA LEU A 26 -24.09 -40.70 -52.66
C LEU A 26 -22.79 -40.91 -51.88
N GLY A 27 -21.84 -41.65 -52.44
CA GLY A 27 -20.51 -41.83 -51.85
C GLY A 27 -19.73 -40.52 -51.75
N VAL A 28 -19.77 -39.69 -52.80
CA VAL A 28 -19.18 -38.34 -52.78
C VAL A 28 -19.88 -37.46 -51.74
N LEU A 29 -21.22 -37.49 -51.69
CA LEU A 29 -22.01 -36.70 -50.73
C LEU A 29 -21.68 -37.09 -49.28
N ALA A 30 -21.58 -38.40 -49.00
CA ALA A 30 -21.21 -38.92 -47.70
C ALA A 30 -19.77 -38.53 -47.31
N ALA A 31 -18.82 -38.56 -48.26
CA ALA A 31 -17.45 -38.11 -48.03
C ALA A 31 -17.39 -36.60 -47.72
N VAL A 32 -18.14 -35.77 -48.44
CA VAL A 32 -18.25 -34.33 -48.19
C VAL A 32 -18.87 -34.07 -46.81
N LEU A 33 -19.95 -34.78 -46.45
CA LEU A 33 -20.58 -34.69 -45.12
C LEU A 33 -19.61 -35.07 -43.99
N ALA A 34 -18.85 -36.16 -44.16
CA ALA A 34 -17.84 -36.58 -43.19
C ALA A 34 -16.72 -35.53 -43.02
N MET A 35 -16.27 -34.92 -44.13
CA MET A 35 -15.29 -33.84 -44.11
C MET A 35 -15.83 -32.59 -43.40
N LEU A 36 -17.07 -32.16 -43.73
CA LEU A 36 -17.73 -31.02 -43.09
C LEU A 36 -17.95 -31.26 -41.59
N HIS A 37 -18.29 -32.48 -41.19
CA HIS A 37 -18.41 -32.85 -39.79
C HIS A 37 -17.07 -32.76 -39.05
N GLY A 38 -15.99 -33.26 -39.66
CA GLY A 38 -14.64 -33.14 -39.13
C GLY A 38 -14.18 -31.68 -38.97
N LEU A 39 -14.43 -30.86 -39.99
CA LEU A 39 -14.16 -29.41 -39.94
C LEU A 39 -15.00 -28.72 -38.85
N GLY A 40 -16.29 -29.05 -38.76
CA GLY A 40 -17.19 -28.49 -37.73
C GLY A 40 -16.71 -28.80 -36.32
N ARG A 41 -16.31 -30.05 -36.05
CA ARG A 41 -15.75 -30.47 -34.75
C ARG A 41 -14.44 -29.75 -34.43
N MET A 42 -13.58 -29.53 -35.43
CA MET A 42 -12.32 -28.81 -35.24
C MET A 42 -12.55 -27.31 -34.94
N VAL A 43 -13.48 -26.67 -35.67
CA VAL A 43 -13.86 -25.27 -35.45
C VAL A 43 -14.50 -25.11 -34.07
N GLU A 44 -15.41 -25.99 -33.70
CA GLU A 44 -16.05 -26.00 -32.38
C GLU A 44 -15.02 -26.18 -31.26
N ALA A 45 -14.12 -27.16 -31.38
CA ALA A 45 -13.06 -27.41 -30.39
C ALA A 45 -12.13 -26.21 -30.24
N ARG A 46 -11.77 -25.55 -31.36
CA ARG A 46 -10.95 -24.33 -31.34
C ARG A 46 -11.69 -23.16 -30.70
N ALA A 47 -12.97 -22.95 -31.03
CA ALA A 47 -13.77 -21.87 -30.45
C ALA A 47 -13.94 -22.03 -28.93
N ARG A 48 -14.27 -23.24 -28.46
CA ARG A 48 -14.33 -23.56 -27.03
C ARG A 48 -12.99 -23.30 -26.34
N LEU A 49 -11.87 -23.68 -26.97
CA LEU A 49 -10.52 -23.47 -26.40
C LEU A 49 -10.17 -21.99 -26.33
N THR A 50 -10.56 -21.20 -27.33
CA THR A 50 -10.38 -19.75 -27.34
C THR A 50 -11.17 -19.10 -26.20
N HIS A 51 -12.45 -19.44 -26.02
CA HIS A 51 -13.25 -18.89 -24.91
C HIS A 51 -12.67 -19.25 -23.54
N ALA A 52 -12.22 -20.49 -23.35
CA ALA A 52 -11.57 -20.90 -22.11
C ALA A 52 -10.22 -20.19 -21.89
N ALA A 53 -9.43 -20.01 -22.95
CA ALA A 53 -8.17 -19.28 -22.89
C ALA A 53 -8.38 -17.80 -22.57
N ASP A 54 -9.41 -17.16 -23.12
CA ASP A 54 -9.80 -15.78 -22.82
C ASP A 54 -10.28 -15.65 -21.37
N ALA A 55 -11.13 -16.56 -20.90
CA ALA A 55 -11.57 -16.59 -19.50
C ALA A 55 -10.39 -16.76 -18.54
N ALA A 56 -9.43 -17.64 -18.87
CA ALA A 56 -8.22 -17.85 -18.10
C ALA A 56 -7.32 -16.60 -18.11
N ALA A 57 -7.05 -16.00 -19.27
CA ALA A 57 -6.24 -14.80 -19.39
C ALA A 57 -6.85 -13.62 -18.63
N TYR A 58 -8.16 -13.38 -18.78
CA TYR A 58 -8.87 -12.36 -18.03
C TYR A 58 -8.77 -12.60 -16.52
N SER A 59 -8.99 -13.83 -16.06
CA SER A 59 -8.88 -14.18 -14.63
C SER A 59 -7.46 -13.98 -14.10
N GLY A 60 -6.44 -14.28 -14.92
CA GLY A 60 -5.05 -14.01 -14.57
C GLY A 60 -4.75 -12.51 -14.41
N ALA A 61 -5.27 -11.66 -15.29
CA ALA A 61 -5.16 -10.21 -15.15
C ALA A 61 -5.97 -9.69 -13.95
N LEU A 62 -7.13 -10.29 -13.67
CA LEU A 62 -7.92 -9.94 -12.49
C LEU A 62 -7.16 -10.23 -11.18
N GLU A 63 -6.43 -11.34 -11.11
CA GLU A 63 -5.56 -11.62 -9.95
C GLU A 63 -4.42 -10.60 -9.83
N GLN A 64 -3.81 -10.20 -10.94
CA GLN A 64 -2.81 -9.12 -10.95
C GLN A 64 -3.42 -7.81 -10.39
N ALA A 65 -4.59 -7.40 -10.89
CA ALA A 65 -5.29 -6.21 -10.43
C ALA A 65 -5.61 -6.27 -8.93
N ARG A 66 -6.09 -7.43 -8.43
CA ARG A 66 -6.35 -7.65 -7.01
C ARG A 66 -5.08 -7.51 -6.15
N ARG A 67 -3.94 -8.03 -6.61
CA ARG A 67 -2.66 -7.87 -5.90
C ARG A 67 -2.19 -6.42 -5.87
N LEU A 68 -2.28 -5.69 -6.98
CA LEU A 68 -1.91 -4.27 -7.01
C LEU A 68 -2.84 -3.44 -6.10
N ASN A 69 -4.15 -3.72 -6.10
CA ASN A 69 -5.09 -3.08 -5.19
C ASN A 69 -4.81 -3.43 -3.71
N PHE A 70 -4.46 -4.68 -3.42
CA PHE A 70 -4.03 -5.09 -2.07
C PHE A 70 -2.81 -4.29 -1.62
N LEU A 71 -1.78 -4.16 -2.46
CA LEU A 71 -0.60 -3.36 -2.16
C LEU A 71 -0.98 -1.89 -1.90
N ALA A 72 -1.94 -1.35 -2.66
CA ALA A 72 -2.45 -0.01 -2.43
C ALA A 72 -3.13 0.16 -1.06
N TYR A 73 -3.90 -0.83 -0.62
CA TYR A 73 -4.47 -0.84 0.72
C TYR A 73 -3.40 -1.03 1.80
N ALA A 74 -2.39 -1.87 1.55
CA ALA A 74 -1.30 -2.10 2.49
C ALA A 74 -0.49 -0.82 2.73
N ASN A 75 -0.12 -0.08 1.68
CA ASN A 75 0.56 1.22 1.81
C ASN A 75 -0.30 2.22 2.60
N ARG A 76 -1.60 2.32 2.32
CA ARG A 76 -2.53 3.19 3.08
C ARG A 76 -2.66 2.77 4.55
N ALA A 77 -2.69 1.47 4.83
CA ALA A 77 -2.72 0.95 6.20
C ALA A 77 -1.43 1.26 6.95
N GLN A 78 -0.27 1.15 6.29
CA GLN A 78 1.01 1.58 6.86
C GLN A 78 0.99 3.08 7.23
N VAL A 79 0.48 3.95 6.35
CA VAL A 79 0.28 5.38 6.68
C VAL A 79 -0.60 5.56 7.91
N ALA A 80 -1.74 4.87 7.98
CA ALA A 80 -2.65 4.97 9.13
C ALA A 80 -1.99 4.53 10.44
N HIS A 81 -1.21 3.45 10.42
CA HIS A 81 -0.45 3.00 11.60
C HIS A 81 0.63 4.01 12.02
N GLN A 82 1.32 4.65 11.06
CA GLN A 82 2.28 5.71 11.38
C GLN A 82 1.62 6.91 12.04
N ILE A 83 0.43 7.32 11.57
CA ILE A 83 -0.35 8.38 12.23
C ILE A 83 -0.76 7.96 13.64
N ALA A 84 -1.19 6.71 13.84
CA ALA A 84 -1.51 6.20 15.17
C ALA A 84 -0.28 6.24 16.10
N MET A 85 0.87 5.80 15.62
CA MET A 85 2.14 5.86 16.36
C MET A 85 2.54 7.29 16.74
N ALA A 86 2.36 8.26 15.83
CA ALA A 86 2.53 9.67 16.13
C ALA A 86 1.64 10.12 17.30
N HIS A 87 0.35 9.79 17.27
CA HIS A 87 -0.57 10.10 18.38
C HIS A 87 -0.16 9.42 19.69
N MET A 88 0.31 8.17 19.63
CA MET A 88 0.75 7.44 20.83
C MET A 88 1.95 8.11 21.50
N VAL A 89 2.97 8.54 20.76
CA VAL A 89 4.11 9.25 21.36
C VAL A 89 3.69 10.63 21.89
N THR A 90 2.78 11.33 21.20
CA THR A 90 2.23 12.61 21.68
C THR A 90 1.48 12.44 23.00
N LEU A 91 0.58 11.45 23.07
CA LEU A 91 -0.15 11.12 24.29
C LEU A 91 0.82 10.68 25.40
N GLY A 92 1.82 9.85 25.08
CA GLY A 92 2.83 9.41 26.03
C GLY A 92 3.66 10.56 26.62
N ALA A 93 4.05 11.54 25.80
CA ALA A 93 4.72 12.75 26.25
C ALA A 93 3.78 13.60 27.13
N SER A 94 2.51 13.70 26.75
CA SER A 94 1.48 14.38 27.55
C SER A 94 1.25 13.73 28.91
N MET A 95 1.23 12.39 28.97
CA MET A 95 1.09 11.65 30.23
C MET A 95 2.30 11.89 31.15
N ALA A 96 3.52 11.80 30.61
CA ALA A 96 4.74 12.12 31.35
C ALA A 96 4.72 13.59 31.85
N PHE A 97 4.26 14.52 31.02
CA PHE A 97 4.06 15.91 31.38
C PHE A 97 3.06 16.07 32.54
N THR A 98 1.93 15.37 32.53
CA THR A 98 0.93 15.47 33.61
C THR A 98 1.42 14.87 34.93
N ASP A 99 2.24 13.81 34.88
CA ASP A 99 2.85 13.20 36.06
C ASP A 99 3.84 14.16 36.74
N THR A 100 4.75 14.74 35.98
CA THR A 100 5.71 15.73 36.50
C THR A 100 5.01 17.00 36.98
N LEU A 101 3.95 17.44 36.28
CA LEU A 101 3.09 18.54 36.72
C LEU A 101 2.42 18.26 38.07
N ALA A 102 1.88 17.06 38.26
CA ALA A 102 1.31 16.61 39.52
C ALA A 102 2.38 16.53 40.63
N GLY A 103 3.59 16.10 40.29
CA GLY A 103 4.76 16.08 41.18
C GLY A 103 5.14 17.47 41.67
N GLN A 104 5.27 18.44 40.78
CA GLN A 104 5.57 19.82 41.13
C GLN A 104 4.46 20.47 41.96
N ARG A 105 3.19 20.16 41.64
CA ARG A 105 2.05 20.59 42.45
C ARG A 105 2.16 20.10 43.89
N ARG A 106 2.51 18.83 44.10
CA ARG A 106 2.73 18.26 45.45
C ARG A 106 3.86 18.95 46.21
N ARG A 107 4.89 19.40 45.49
CA ARG A 107 6.02 20.18 46.05
C ARG A 107 5.70 21.67 46.26
N ASN A 108 4.47 22.10 45.95
CA ASN A 108 4.06 23.50 46.00
C ASN A 108 5.00 24.43 45.19
N ASN A 109 5.50 23.94 44.05
CA ASN A 109 6.52 24.61 43.25
C ASN A 109 6.10 24.74 41.77
N PRO A 110 5.58 25.89 41.33
CA PRO A 110 5.22 27.07 42.12
C PRO A 110 3.89 26.86 42.88
N PRO A 111 3.60 27.69 43.90
CA PRO A 111 2.34 27.58 44.64
C PRO A 111 1.10 27.77 43.76
N GLY A 112 0.11 26.89 43.90
CA GLY A 112 -1.09 26.92 43.05
C GLY A 112 -1.96 28.17 43.21
N ASN A 113 -1.98 28.77 44.40
CA ASN A 113 -2.62 30.05 44.67
C ASN A 113 -1.91 31.21 43.95
N LEU A 114 -0.57 31.21 43.92
CA LEU A 114 0.21 32.19 43.17
C LEU A 114 -0.13 32.13 41.67
N LEU A 115 -0.17 30.92 41.10
CA LEU A 115 -0.55 30.74 39.70
C LEU A 115 -1.97 31.26 39.41
N ALA A 116 -2.92 31.00 40.32
CA ALA A 116 -4.28 31.47 40.19
C ALA A 116 -4.37 33.02 40.21
N THR A 117 -3.62 33.66 41.11
CA THR A 117 -3.56 35.12 41.23
C THR A 117 -2.91 35.76 40.01
N LEU A 118 -1.83 35.18 39.49
CA LEU A 118 -1.10 35.76 38.36
C LEU A 118 -1.81 35.52 37.03
N PHE A 119 -2.33 34.31 36.79
CA PHE A 119 -2.74 33.87 35.45
C PHE A 119 -4.21 33.49 35.32
N GLY A 120 -4.99 33.60 36.41
CA GLY A 120 -6.42 33.30 36.43
C GLY A 120 -6.75 32.01 37.19
N ARG A 121 -7.98 31.95 37.70
CA ARG A 121 -8.49 30.80 38.48
C ARG A 121 -8.49 29.50 37.69
N ASP A 122 -8.71 29.57 36.38
CA ASP A 122 -8.68 28.44 35.44
C ASP A 122 -7.30 27.78 35.41
N VAL A 123 -6.20 28.54 35.39
CA VAL A 123 -4.83 28.00 35.46
C VAL A 123 -4.60 27.28 36.80
N GLY A 124 -5.01 27.89 37.90
CA GLY A 124 -4.89 27.27 39.22
C GLY A 124 -5.69 25.97 39.33
N GLN A 125 -6.88 25.90 38.72
CA GLN A 125 -7.70 24.69 38.66
C GLN A 125 -7.06 23.62 37.77
N ALA A 126 -6.58 23.98 36.58
CA ALA A 126 -5.89 23.05 35.67
C ALA A 126 -4.64 22.45 36.32
N TYR A 127 -3.84 23.27 37.01
CA TYR A 127 -2.68 22.79 37.76
C TYR A 127 -3.09 21.83 38.87
N ARG A 128 -4.19 22.10 39.59
CA ARG A 128 -4.73 21.19 40.61
C ARG A 128 -5.28 19.89 40.05
N ALA A 129 -5.80 19.89 38.82
CA ALA A 129 -6.34 18.70 38.18
C ALA A 129 -5.27 17.70 37.69
N ALA A 130 -3.99 18.12 37.66
CA ALA A 130 -2.89 17.27 37.24
C ALA A 130 -2.80 16.01 38.12
N ARG A 131 -2.81 14.85 37.48
CA ARG A 131 -2.72 13.53 38.11
C ARG A 131 -1.74 12.64 37.35
N ALA A 132 -1.08 11.77 38.10
CA ALA A 132 -0.25 10.71 37.53
C ALA A 132 -1.14 9.51 37.18
N ASP A 133 -0.91 8.90 36.03
CA ASP A 133 -1.53 7.63 35.64
C ASP A 133 -0.49 6.76 34.91
N PRO A 134 0.30 5.98 35.67
CA PRO A 134 1.33 5.12 35.11
C PRO A 134 0.78 3.99 34.24
N GLN A 135 -0.44 3.50 34.52
CA GLN A 135 -1.04 2.38 33.79
C GLN A 135 -1.36 2.80 32.34
N THR A 136 -1.97 3.97 32.16
CA THR A 136 -2.20 4.52 30.83
C THR A 136 -0.88 4.70 30.06
N GLN A 137 0.20 5.12 30.72
CA GLN A 137 1.51 5.26 30.09
C GLN A 137 2.09 3.92 29.59
N VAL A 138 1.93 2.83 30.36
CA VAL A 138 2.34 1.49 29.94
C VAL A 138 1.49 0.99 28.76
N GLY A 139 0.17 1.19 28.83
CA GLY A 139 -0.75 0.81 27.74
C GLY A 139 -0.43 1.51 26.42
N LEU A 140 -0.10 2.80 26.45
CA LEU A 140 0.33 3.54 25.25
C LEU A 140 1.63 2.99 24.65
N ALA A 141 2.60 2.63 25.48
CA ALA A 141 3.86 2.04 25.02
C ALA A 141 3.64 0.66 24.36
N GLN A 142 2.76 -0.17 24.94
CA GLN A 142 2.38 -1.47 24.36
C GLN A 142 1.64 -1.29 23.04
N ALA A 143 0.69 -0.35 22.95
CA ALA A 143 -0.02 -0.04 21.71
C ALA A 143 0.93 0.48 20.62
N TYR A 144 1.91 1.33 20.97
CA TYR A 144 2.94 1.78 20.05
C TYR A 144 3.77 0.60 19.51
N ALA A 145 4.21 -0.31 20.37
CA ALA A 145 4.96 -1.50 19.98
C ALA A 145 4.15 -2.43 19.07
N GLU A 146 2.84 -2.60 19.34
CA GLU A 146 1.97 -3.42 18.50
C GLU A 146 1.75 -2.79 17.12
N HIS A 147 1.60 -1.47 17.02
CA HIS A 147 1.55 -0.79 15.72
C HIS A 147 2.86 -0.95 14.93
N ASP A 148 4.02 -0.80 15.58
CA ASP A 148 5.32 -1.03 14.94
C ASP A 148 5.44 -2.47 14.42
N ARG A 149 5.00 -3.45 15.23
CA ARG A 149 4.96 -4.87 14.88
C ARG A 149 4.08 -5.14 13.66
N VAL A 150 2.84 -4.66 13.68
CA VAL A 150 1.89 -4.85 12.57
C VAL A 150 2.46 -4.29 11.27
N VAL A 151 3.08 -3.12 11.31
CA VAL A 151 3.66 -2.48 10.12
C VAL A 151 4.78 -3.32 9.51
N HIS A 152 5.72 -3.80 10.33
CA HIS A 152 6.95 -4.43 9.83
C HIS A 152 6.89 -5.95 9.71
N GLU A 153 6.04 -6.63 10.47
CA GLU A 153 5.93 -8.09 10.47
C GLU A 153 4.68 -8.59 9.77
N VAL A 154 3.59 -7.81 9.76
CA VAL A 154 2.34 -8.23 9.12
C VAL A 154 2.20 -7.59 7.75
N LEU A 155 2.15 -6.25 7.68
CA LEU A 155 1.91 -5.54 6.42
C LEU A 155 3.09 -5.64 5.47
N ALA A 156 4.33 -5.44 5.94
CA ALA A 156 5.51 -5.56 5.10
C ALA A 156 5.69 -7.00 4.57
N ALA A 157 5.48 -8.02 5.41
CA ALA A 157 5.55 -9.42 4.99
C ALA A 157 4.44 -9.78 4.00
N ALA A 158 3.21 -9.32 4.24
CA ALA A 158 2.09 -9.57 3.33
C ALA A 158 2.29 -8.90 1.97
N SER A 159 2.81 -7.67 1.94
CA SER A 159 3.16 -6.99 0.68
C SER A 159 4.28 -7.72 -0.07
N ALA A 160 5.33 -8.15 0.63
CA ALA A 160 6.42 -8.92 0.03
C ALA A 160 5.92 -10.26 -0.55
N ALA A 161 5.08 -10.98 0.19
CA ALA A 161 4.46 -12.22 -0.26
C ALA A 161 3.51 -12.01 -1.45
N ALA A 162 2.75 -10.91 -1.46
CA ALA A 162 1.87 -10.56 -2.58
C ALA A 162 2.66 -10.29 -3.87
N VAL A 163 3.81 -9.62 -3.77
CA VAL A 163 4.69 -9.37 -4.93
C VAL A 163 5.36 -10.66 -5.40
N ALA A 164 6.00 -11.40 -4.49
CA ALA A 164 6.73 -12.62 -4.85
C ALA A 164 5.80 -13.74 -5.36
N GLY A 165 4.61 -13.87 -4.77
CA GLY A 165 3.67 -14.96 -5.04
C GLY A 165 2.76 -14.74 -6.25
N LEU A 166 2.71 -13.54 -6.84
CA LEU A 166 1.76 -13.22 -7.92
C LEU A 166 1.87 -14.15 -9.13
N PRO A 167 3.06 -14.47 -9.70
CA PRO A 167 3.14 -15.35 -10.86
C PRO A 167 2.53 -16.73 -10.61
N ALA A 168 2.82 -17.34 -9.46
CA ALA A 168 2.31 -18.65 -9.09
C ALA A 168 0.81 -18.62 -8.74
N ALA A 169 0.33 -17.56 -8.09
CA ALA A 169 -1.11 -17.37 -7.81
C ALA A 169 -1.91 -17.22 -9.12
N ARG A 170 -1.41 -16.40 -10.05
CA ARG A 170 -1.98 -16.21 -11.38
C ARG A 170 -2.05 -17.53 -12.14
N GLU A 171 -0.96 -18.30 -12.16
CA GLU A 171 -0.91 -19.56 -12.89
C GLU A 171 -1.87 -20.61 -12.33
N ARG A 172 -1.96 -20.74 -10.99
CA ARG A 172 -2.96 -21.61 -10.35
C ARG A 172 -4.39 -21.23 -10.73
N LEU A 173 -4.72 -19.93 -10.70
CA LEU A 173 -6.05 -19.46 -11.07
C LEU A 173 -6.35 -19.74 -12.54
N MET A 174 -5.40 -19.48 -13.46
CA MET A 174 -5.58 -19.79 -14.88
C MET A 174 -5.80 -21.29 -15.11
N ARG A 175 -5.05 -22.17 -14.43
CA ARG A 175 -5.27 -23.62 -14.52
C ARG A 175 -6.63 -24.04 -13.99
N ALA A 176 -7.07 -23.49 -12.86
CA ALA A 176 -8.38 -23.78 -12.29
C ALA A 176 -9.51 -23.39 -13.25
N VAL A 177 -9.45 -22.18 -13.83
CA VAL A 177 -10.44 -21.73 -14.84
C VAL A 177 -10.44 -22.64 -16.07
N LEU A 178 -9.28 -23.04 -16.57
CA LEU A 178 -9.18 -23.97 -17.69
C LEU A 178 -9.76 -25.35 -17.35
N GLN A 179 -9.52 -25.84 -16.13
CA GLN A 179 -10.10 -27.08 -15.63
C GLN A 179 -11.62 -26.99 -15.53
N ASP A 180 -12.18 -25.91 -14.97
CA ASP A 180 -13.63 -25.74 -14.87
C ASP A 180 -14.32 -25.66 -16.24
N ASN A 181 -13.62 -25.17 -17.28
CA ASN A 181 -14.14 -25.10 -18.64
C ASN A 181 -13.98 -26.41 -19.46
N TYR A 182 -13.16 -27.36 -19.00
CA TYR A 182 -12.83 -28.61 -19.73
C TYR A 182 -12.98 -29.89 -18.89
N GLY A 183 -13.33 -29.77 -17.61
CA GLY A 183 -13.12 -30.75 -16.55
C GLY A 183 -14.25 -31.74 -16.32
N ASP A 184 -15.25 -31.81 -17.20
CA ASP A 184 -16.44 -32.67 -17.07
C ASP A 184 -16.14 -34.19 -17.19
N GLY A 185 -14.91 -34.63 -16.97
CA GLY A 185 -14.53 -36.05 -16.82
C GLY A 185 -14.54 -36.89 -18.11
N THR A 186 -15.06 -36.37 -19.22
CA THR A 186 -15.15 -37.09 -20.51
C THR A 186 -13.98 -36.84 -21.46
N SER A 187 -13.13 -35.85 -21.18
CA SER A 187 -12.04 -35.44 -22.07
C SER A 187 -10.69 -35.96 -21.58
N ALA A 188 -10.07 -36.89 -22.33
CA ALA A 188 -8.71 -37.38 -22.07
C ALA A 188 -7.59 -36.34 -22.29
N ALA A 189 -7.95 -35.09 -22.59
CA ALA A 189 -7.06 -33.99 -22.94
C ALA A 189 -7.22 -32.86 -21.93
N GLN A 190 -6.14 -32.51 -21.22
CA GLN A 190 -6.12 -31.39 -20.30
C GLN A 190 -5.48 -30.17 -20.98
N PRO A 191 -6.15 -29.01 -21.02
CA PRO A 191 -5.55 -27.78 -21.53
C PRO A 191 -4.37 -27.35 -20.65
N MET A 192 -3.20 -27.14 -21.25
CA MET A 192 -2.00 -26.68 -20.53
C MET A 192 -1.73 -25.20 -20.82
N PRO A 193 -1.83 -24.32 -19.83
CA PRO A 193 -1.46 -22.91 -19.99
C PRO A 193 0.06 -22.72 -19.98
N ARG A 194 0.56 -21.87 -20.86
CA ARG A 194 1.93 -21.36 -20.87
C ARG A 194 1.94 -19.86 -21.08
N VAL A 195 2.53 -19.12 -20.14
CA VAL A 195 2.74 -17.67 -20.30
C VAL A 195 3.91 -17.47 -21.28
N LEU A 196 3.66 -16.76 -22.38
CA LEU A 196 4.66 -16.48 -23.42
C LEU A 196 5.41 -15.18 -23.17
N ARG A 197 4.70 -14.15 -22.70
CA ARG A 197 5.23 -12.83 -22.38
C ARG A 197 4.63 -12.39 -21.06
N ASP A 198 5.44 -11.83 -20.17
CA ASP A 198 5.02 -11.34 -18.87
C ASP A 198 5.75 -10.05 -18.53
N ALA A 199 5.01 -8.97 -18.38
CA ALA A 199 5.57 -7.67 -18.00
C ALA A 199 5.69 -7.50 -16.47
N TRP A 200 5.43 -8.54 -15.68
CA TRP A 200 5.53 -8.49 -14.22
C TRP A 200 6.94 -8.21 -13.66
N PRO A 201 8.03 -8.85 -14.16
CA PRO A 201 9.36 -8.64 -13.61
C PRO A 201 9.75 -7.16 -13.63
N GLY A 202 10.06 -6.60 -12.46
CA GLY A 202 10.45 -5.21 -12.30
C GLY A 202 9.30 -4.19 -12.37
N TYR A 203 8.05 -4.60 -12.57
CA TYR A 203 6.89 -3.69 -12.64
C TYR A 203 6.62 -3.00 -11.31
N VAL A 204 6.68 -3.76 -10.21
CA VAL A 204 6.60 -3.25 -8.83
C VAL A 204 7.98 -3.32 -8.20
N ARG A 205 8.39 -2.25 -7.53
CA ARG A 205 9.66 -2.16 -6.82
C ARG A 205 9.42 -1.84 -5.36
N ARG A 206 10.22 -2.48 -4.49
CA ARG A 206 10.37 -2.06 -3.10
C ARG A 206 11.16 -0.76 -3.07
N ARG A 207 10.69 0.25 -2.36
CA ARG A 207 11.43 1.49 -2.11
C ARG A 207 11.74 1.61 -0.64
N ALA A 208 12.96 2.05 -0.35
CA ALA A 208 13.35 2.35 1.01
C ALA A 208 12.54 3.53 1.56
N ALA A 209 12.28 3.53 2.86
CA ALA A 209 11.73 4.69 3.57
C ALA A 209 12.74 5.85 3.52
N THR A 210 12.54 6.77 2.57
CA THR A 210 13.41 7.93 2.35
C THR A 210 12.64 9.22 2.61
N PRO A 211 13.20 10.17 3.38
CA PRO A 211 12.56 11.46 3.64
C PRO A 211 12.10 12.18 2.38
N GLY A 212 10.88 12.74 2.41
CA GLY A 212 10.31 13.56 1.34
C GLY A 212 9.79 12.80 0.11
N ILE A 213 9.87 11.48 0.04
CA ILE A 213 9.34 10.68 -1.08
C ILE A 213 8.47 9.51 -0.63
N GLY A 214 7.63 9.01 -1.54
CA GLY A 214 6.84 7.79 -1.35
C GLY A 214 6.00 7.79 -0.07
N LEU A 215 6.04 6.66 0.66
CA LEU A 215 5.32 6.50 1.92
C LEU A 215 5.64 7.57 2.96
N TRP A 216 6.91 7.99 3.04
CA TRP A 216 7.33 9.02 3.99
C TRP A 216 6.58 10.33 3.77
N SER A 217 6.57 10.83 2.53
CA SER A 217 5.84 12.05 2.19
C SER A 217 4.33 11.88 2.41
N ALA A 218 3.79 10.69 2.13
CA ALA A 218 2.38 10.40 2.41
C ALA A 218 2.05 10.45 3.90
N VAL A 219 2.96 9.98 4.76
CA VAL A 219 2.85 10.07 6.22
C VAL A 219 2.88 11.52 6.69
N GLU A 220 3.85 12.31 6.25
CA GLU A 220 3.97 13.73 6.61
C GLU A 220 2.69 14.51 6.24
N GLN A 221 2.25 14.39 4.98
CA GLN A 221 1.03 15.04 4.49
C GLN A 221 -0.25 14.60 5.24
N ALA A 222 -0.27 13.36 5.74
CA ALA A 222 -1.41 12.87 6.50
C ALA A 222 -1.39 13.37 7.94
N VAL A 223 -0.22 13.47 8.57
CA VAL A 223 -0.03 14.01 9.92
C VAL A 223 -0.38 15.50 9.99
N ASP A 224 -0.08 16.28 8.96
CA ASP A 224 -0.40 17.72 8.90
C ASP A 224 -1.89 18.04 9.04
N ARG A 225 -2.77 17.05 8.84
CA ARG A 225 -4.23 17.19 9.01
C ARG A 225 -4.67 17.19 10.47
N TYR A 226 -3.79 16.79 11.39
CA TYR A 226 -4.10 16.64 12.81
C TYR A 226 -3.43 17.72 13.63
N GLY A 227 -4.19 18.76 14.02
CA GLY A 227 -3.68 19.86 14.83
C GLY A 227 -3.04 19.42 16.17
N PHE A 228 -3.47 18.30 16.73
CA PHE A 228 -2.89 17.73 17.96
C PHE A 228 -1.42 17.27 17.78
N LEU A 229 -1.07 16.78 16.59
CA LEU A 229 0.30 16.37 16.25
C LEU A 229 1.21 17.56 15.89
N GLY A 230 0.64 18.73 15.65
CA GLY A 230 1.38 19.96 15.41
C GLY A 230 1.98 20.58 16.68
N ARG A 231 2.29 21.88 16.61
CA ARG A 231 2.77 22.65 17.76
C ARG A 231 1.65 22.85 18.78
N ARG A 232 1.94 22.56 20.05
CA ARG A 232 1.02 22.72 21.20
C ARG A 232 1.48 23.86 22.11
N ASP A 233 1.83 24.97 21.49
CA ASP A 233 2.41 26.13 22.17
C ASP A 233 1.33 27.04 22.76
N GLY A 234 1.60 27.57 23.95
CA GLY A 234 0.74 28.54 24.60
C GLY A 234 1.55 29.52 25.45
N THR A 235 1.15 30.78 25.48
CA THR A 235 1.79 31.81 26.32
C THR A 235 0.71 32.66 26.97
N ARG A 236 0.70 32.73 28.30
CA ARG A 236 -0.19 33.60 29.07
C ARG A 236 0.63 34.55 29.93
N ARG A 237 0.36 35.85 29.84
CA ARG A 237 1.00 36.89 30.65
C ARG A 237 0.11 37.20 31.85
N ASN A 238 0.69 37.61 32.97
CA ASN A 238 -0.11 38.01 34.14
C ASN A 238 -0.86 39.32 33.86
N ALA A 239 -2.04 39.47 34.47
CA ALA A 239 -2.90 40.65 34.28
C ALA A 239 -2.55 41.83 35.21
N LEU A 240 -1.79 41.58 36.28
CA LEU A 240 -1.38 42.59 37.26
C LEU A 240 -0.19 43.41 36.76
N PRO A 241 -0.04 44.69 37.17
CA PRO A 241 1.09 45.51 36.77
C PRO A 241 2.39 44.76 37.08
N ALA A 242 3.24 44.64 36.06
CA ALA A 242 4.55 44.04 36.21
C ALA A 242 5.30 44.74 37.35
N ASN A 243 6.17 43.99 38.06
CA ASN A 243 7.04 44.53 39.10
C ASN A 243 7.52 45.93 38.71
N ALA A 244 7.37 46.94 39.58
CA ALA A 244 7.71 48.34 39.26
C ALA A 244 9.15 48.51 38.74
N ARG A 245 10.07 47.59 39.12
CA ARG A 245 11.44 47.55 38.60
C ARG A 245 11.57 46.99 37.18
N CYS A 246 10.63 46.16 36.75
CA CYS A 246 10.61 45.48 35.45
C CYS A 246 9.25 45.63 34.75
N PRO A 247 8.81 46.86 34.42
CA PRO A 247 7.47 47.12 33.87
C PRO A 247 7.23 46.47 32.50
N LYS A 248 8.30 46.24 31.71
CA LYS A 248 8.23 45.62 30.38
C LYS A 248 8.34 44.09 30.40
N SER A 249 8.52 43.49 31.57
CA SER A 249 8.73 42.04 31.72
C SER A 249 7.69 41.47 32.68
N PRO A 250 6.41 41.34 32.26
CA PRO A 250 5.37 40.71 33.07
C PRO A 250 5.70 39.25 33.33
N HIS A 251 5.19 38.67 34.43
CA HIS A 251 5.26 37.23 34.64
C HIS A 251 4.60 36.47 33.48
N VAL A 252 5.19 35.36 33.05
CA VAL A 252 4.70 34.60 31.90
C VAL A 252 4.58 33.11 32.23
N LEU A 253 3.46 32.51 31.85
CA LEU A 253 3.29 31.06 31.81
C LEU A 253 3.47 30.61 30.36
N ARG A 254 4.40 29.68 30.12
CA ARG A 254 4.71 29.18 28.77
C ARG A 254 4.49 27.68 28.72
N ARG A 255 3.76 27.21 27.72
CA ARG A 255 3.63 25.81 27.34
C ARG A 255 4.28 25.62 25.97
N ARG A 256 5.17 24.65 25.83
CA ARG A 256 5.75 24.28 24.54
C ARG A 256 5.47 22.82 24.28
N GLY A 257 5.19 22.46 23.04
CA GLY A 257 4.98 21.07 22.70
C GLY A 257 5.04 20.82 21.21
N SER A 258 5.60 19.69 20.84
CA SER A 258 5.72 19.27 19.45
C SER A 258 5.69 17.75 19.33
N THR A 259 5.33 17.29 18.14
CA THR A 259 5.52 15.91 17.69
C THR A 259 6.23 15.98 16.35
N TRP A 260 7.19 15.11 16.14
CA TRP A 260 8.01 15.13 14.93
C TRP A 260 8.37 13.72 14.50
N LEU A 261 8.66 13.59 13.22
CA LEU A 261 9.28 12.42 12.64
C LEU A 261 10.78 12.68 12.53
N GLY A 262 11.60 11.90 13.23
CA GLY A 262 13.05 11.97 13.13
C GLY A 262 13.54 11.56 11.75
N THR A 263 14.76 11.97 11.39
CA THR A 263 15.39 11.55 10.12
C THR A 263 15.68 10.04 10.07
N ASP A 264 15.66 9.37 11.22
CA ASP A 264 15.73 7.91 11.37
C ASP A 264 14.36 7.22 11.17
N GLY A 265 13.33 7.98 10.83
CA GLY A 265 11.97 7.49 10.61
C GLY A 265 11.20 7.21 11.89
N ARG A 266 11.73 7.55 13.07
CA ARG A 266 11.07 7.29 14.35
C ARG A 266 10.33 8.52 14.86
N TRP A 267 9.18 8.29 15.47
CA TRP A 267 8.38 9.35 16.09
C TRP A 267 8.98 9.81 17.42
N GLY A 268 8.94 11.12 17.63
CA GLY A 268 9.27 11.75 18.90
C GLY A 268 8.21 12.78 19.29
N ALA A 269 8.03 12.99 20.59
CA ALA A 269 7.18 14.04 21.11
C ALA A 269 7.72 14.62 22.41
N LEU A 270 7.43 15.89 22.64
CA LEU A 270 7.80 16.63 23.85
C LEU A 270 6.64 17.56 24.22
N ASP A 271 6.35 17.66 25.52
CA ASP A 271 5.43 18.61 26.12
C ASP A 271 6.05 19.19 27.39
N THR A 272 6.13 20.52 27.48
CA THR A 272 6.73 21.24 28.60
C THR A 272 5.88 22.45 28.99
N GLN A 273 5.93 22.81 30.27
CA GLN A 273 5.32 24.03 30.79
C GLN A 273 6.16 24.60 31.91
N SER A 274 6.38 25.91 31.86
CA SER A 274 7.15 26.63 32.88
C SER A 274 6.49 27.96 33.25
N PHE A 275 6.61 28.30 34.53
CA PHE A 275 6.35 29.63 35.04
C PHE A 275 7.63 30.45 34.97
N HIS A 276 7.63 31.51 34.15
CA HIS A 276 8.72 32.46 34.02
C HIS A 276 8.45 33.64 34.95
N SER A 277 9.16 33.65 36.08
CA SER A 277 9.08 34.75 37.04
C SER A 277 9.96 35.90 36.61
N SER A 278 9.38 37.09 36.44
CA SER A 278 10.14 38.32 36.27
C SER A 278 10.95 38.61 37.54
N ARG A 279 12.27 38.74 37.39
CA ARG A 279 13.23 39.00 38.46
C ARG A 279 14.14 40.16 38.03
N TRP A 280 14.79 40.76 39.02
CA TRP A 280 15.75 41.83 38.80
C TRP A 280 16.96 41.63 39.69
N ASN A 281 18.15 41.86 39.15
CA ASN A 281 19.36 42.10 39.94
C ASN A 281 20.23 43.18 39.27
N ARG A 282 21.20 43.71 40.03
CA ARG A 282 22.07 44.82 39.56
C ARG A 282 22.99 44.47 38.39
N TRP A 283 23.24 43.19 38.12
CA TRP A 283 24.24 42.74 37.13
C TRP A 283 23.63 42.34 35.78
N THR A 284 22.42 41.77 35.82
CA THR A 284 21.72 41.23 34.64
C THR A 284 20.49 42.07 34.27
N GLY A 285 20.10 43.01 35.12
CA GLY A 285 18.87 43.77 34.94
C GLY A 285 17.63 42.89 35.12
N CYS A 286 16.60 43.15 34.33
CA CYS A 286 15.36 42.38 34.33
C CYS A 286 15.52 41.08 33.54
N TYR A 287 15.20 39.95 34.16
CA TYR A 287 15.32 38.63 33.53
C TYR A 287 14.21 37.68 34.02
N TYR A 288 13.96 36.61 33.28
CA TYR A 288 13.05 35.55 33.66
C TYR A 288 13.80 34.42 34.37
N ARG A 289 13.39 34.11 35.61
CA ARG A 289 13.72 32.84 36.25
C ARG A 289 12.68 31.81 35.85
N GLU A 290 13.11 30.74 35.20
CA GLU A 290 12.26 29.63 34.82
C GLU A 290 11.99 28.72 36.04
N TYR A 291 10.72 28.40 36.28
CA TYR A 291 10.27 27.36 37.20
C TYR A 291 9.57 26.30 36.36
N SER A 292 10.26 25.19 36.09
CA SER A 292 9.71 24.06 35.34
C SER A 292 8.53 23.47 36.10
N MET A 293 7.34 23.56 35.53
CA MET A 293 6.09 23.11 36.16
C MET A 293 5.77 21.68 35.75
N GLY A 294 5.91 21.35 34.48
CA GLY A 294 5.66 20.01 33.95
C GLY A 294 6.47 19.79 32.69
N TRP A 295 6.90 18.56 32.48
CA TRP A 295 7.74 18.15 31.36
C TRP A 295 7.55 16.66 31.06
N GLY A 296 7.58 16.31 29.78
CA GLY A 296 7.49 14.95 29.32
C GLY A 296 8.03 14.82 27.91
N ALA A 297 8.76 13.74 27.66
CA ALA A 297 9.23 13.40 26.32
C ALA A 297 9.14 11.89 26.09
N VAL A 298 8.82 11.53 24.85
CA VAL A 298 8.87 10.18 24.31
C VAL A 298 9.71 10.22 23.05
N LEU A 299 10.72 9.36 22.98
CA LEU A 299 11.69 9.31 21.89
C LEU A 299 12.03 7.86 21.57
N GLY A 300 12.54 7.61 20.37
CA GLY A 300 13.28 6.38 20.10
C GLY A 300 14.51 6.24 21.02
N PRO A 301 15.10 5.02 21.14
CA PRO A 301 16.28 4.77 21.98
C PRO A 301 17.40 5.78 21.76
N ASP A 302 17.74 6.05 20.50
CA ASP A 302 18.78 7.00 20.08
C ASP A 302 18.19 8.32 19.54
N GLY A 303 16.88 8.51 19.71
CA GLY A 303 16.16 9.66 19.20
C GLY A 303 16.65 10.96 19.83
N LYS A 304 16.83 11.98 18.99
CA LYS A 304 17.18 13.35 19.38
C LYS A 304 15.99 14.27 19.13
N PRO A 305 15.82 15.33 19.95
CA PRO A 305 14.84 16.36 19.65
C PRO A 305 15.24 17.15 18.38
N PRO A 306 14.29 17.86 17.75
CA PRO A 306 14.59 18.79 16.67
C PRO A 306 15.57 19.89 17.14
N ALA A 307 16.34 20.45 16.22
CA ALA A 307 17.39 21.43 16.52
C ALA A 307 16.83 22.71 17.18
N GLU A 308 15.55 23.02 16.95
CA GLU A 308 14.86 24.18 17.50
C GLU A 308 14.51 24.02 18.99
N VAL A 309 14.58 22.79 19.52
CA VAL A 309 14.39 22.52 20.94
C VAL A 309 15.68 22.86 21.68
N GLU A 310 15.73 24.05 22.25
CA GLU A 310 16.81 24.49 23.12
C GLU A 310 16.76 23.74 24.47
N TYR A 311 17.88 23.15 24.89
CA TYR A 311 18.04 22.43 26.17
C TYR A 311 19.53 22.35 26.57
N ALA A 312 19.78 21.95 27.82
CA ALA A 312 21.11 21.64 28.35
C ALA A 312 21.18 20.16 28.77
N VAL A 313 22.32 19.51 28.51
CA VAL A 313 22.58 18.14 28.97
C VAL A 313 23.00 18.19 30.44
N GLY A 314 22.41 17.32 31.27
CA GLY A 314 22.71 17.27 32.71
C GLY A 314 22.29 18.54 33.47
N PRO A 315 21.02 18.98 33.40
CA PRO A 315 20.56 20.13 34.16
C PRO A 315 20.65 19.85 35.68
N PRO A 316 20.92 20.87 36.52
CA PRO A 316 20.85 20.74 37.97
C PRO A 316 19.49 20.22 38.42
N VAL A 317 19.47 19.29 39.38
CA VAL A 317 18.22 18.75 39.96
C VAL A 317 17.41 19.86 40.63
N ASP A 318 18.10 20.82 41.23
CA ASP A 318 17.57 22.06 41.77
C ASP A 318 18.62 23.18 41.72
N PHE A 319 18.24 24.37 42.20
CA PHE A 319 19.11 25.55 42.28
C PHE A 319 19.36 25.94 43.74
N THR A 320 19.56 24.97 44.64
CA THR A 320 19.89 25.24 46.05
C THR A 320 21.36 25.59 46.24
N ALA A 321 22.25 24.91 45.51
CA ALA A 321 23.71 25.09 45.61
C ALA A 321 24.28 26.11 44.59
N LEU A 322 23.50 26.51 43.59
CA LEU A 322 23.94 27.41 42.52
C LEU A 322 22.81 28.35 42.08
N ASP A 323 23.15 29.61 41.83
CA ASP A 323 22.23 30.60 41.29
C ASP A 323 21.82 30.26 39.85
N PHE A 324 20.51 30.23 39.59
CA PHE A 324 19.94 29.97 38.26
C PHE A 324 20.57 30.82 37.15
N TRP A 325 20.67 32.14 37.35
CA TRP A 325 21.20 33.04 36.31
C TRP A 325 22.69 32.80 36.04
N ARG A 326 23.44 32.38 37.07
CA ARG A 326 24.88 32.08 36.95
C ARG A 326 25.07 30.79 36.17
N TRP A 327 24.33 29.74 36.54
CA TRP A 327 24.33 28.48 35.80
C TRP A 327 23.98 28.69 34.32
N VAL A 328 22.92 29.45 34.02
CA VAL A 328 22.53 29.73 32.62
C VAL A 328 23.67 30.41 31.87
N LYS A 329 24.33 31.41 32.46
CA LYS A 329 25.43 32.13 31.83
C LYS A 329 26.68 31.26 31.62
N GLU A 330 26.95 30.33 32.52
CA GLU A 330 28.16 29.49 32.50
C GLU A 330 27.98 28.20 31.68
N SER A 331 26.78 27.65 31.62
CA SER A 331 26.49 26.33 31.06
C SER A 331 25.61 26.34 29.81
N THR A 332 25.04 27.48 29.43
CA THR A 332 24.07 27.57 28.33
C THR A 332 24.20 28.87 27.54
N THR A 333 23.43 28.99 26.45
CA THR A 333 23.30 30.22 25.65
C THR A 333 21.90 30.85 25.74
N TRP A 334 21.13 30.51 26.77
CA TRP A 334 19.71 30.86 26.82
C TRP A 334 19.48 32.36 27.00
N ASP A 335 18.56 32.91 26.22
CA ASP A 335 18.09 34.28 26.42
C ASP A 335 17.09 34.36 27.58
N LEU A 336 17.56 34.89 28.71
CA LEU A 336 16.74 35.10 29.91
C LEU A 336 15.82 36.32 29.84
N GLY A 337 16.00 37.22 28.87
CA GLY A 337 15.24 38.47 28.77
C GLY A 337 14.04 38.35 27.84
N THR A 338 14.28 37.94 26.59
CA THR A 338 13.23 37.91 25.54
C THR A 338 12.91 36.52 25.01
N GLY A 339 13.73 35.52 25.37
CA GLY A 339 13.57 34.14 24.93
C GLY A 339 12.16 33.64 25.21
N ILE A 340 11.60 32.92 24.24
CA ILE A 340 10.20 32.44 24.29
C ILE A 340 10.10 30.95 24.62
N GLN A 341 11.21 30.24 24.81
CA GLN A 341 11.18 28.80 25.07
C GLN A 341 11.06 28.49 26.56
N THR A 342 11.06 27.20 26.87
CA THR A 342 11.11 26.60 28.22
C THR A 342 12.32 25.68 28.34
N PRO A 343 13.55 26.20 28.14
CA PRO A 343 14.72 25.35 27.95
C PRO A 343 15.12 24.56 29.20
N LEU A 344 14.81 25.04 30.42
CA LEU A 344 15.01 24.22 31.63
C LEU A 344 14.04 23.03 31.67
N ALA A 345 12.76 23.25 31.38
CA ALA A 345 11.79 22.14 31.30
C ALA A 345 12.12 21.18 30.16
N ASN A 346 12.63 21.67 29.02
CA ASN A 346 13.10 20.81 27.93
C ASN A 346 14.27 19.93 28.40
N SER A 347 15.20 20.51 29.15
CA SER A 347 16.35 19.79 29.72
C SER A 347 15.89 18.64 30.63
N TYR A 348 14.92 18.89 31.51
CA TYR A 348 14.34 17.83 32.35
C TYR A 348 13.51 16.80 31.55
N ALA A 349 12.77 17.24 30.53
CA ALA A 349 12.04 16.33 29.63
C ALA A 349 12.99 15.33 28.98
N LEU A 350 14.11 15.80 28.45
CA LEU A 350 15.06 14.98 27.71
C LEU A 350 15.91 14.10 28.62
N ALA A 351 16.30 14.61 29.81
CA ALA A 351 16.98 13.81 30.81
C ALA A 351 16.14 12.61 31.28
N HIS A 352 14.81 12.78 31.35
CA HIS A 352 13.87 11.76 31.82
C HIS A 352 13.01 11.19 30.68
N ALA A 353 13.47 11.30 29.43
CA ALA A 353 12.70 10.89 28.27
C ALA A 353 12.39 9.39 28.33
N ARG A 354 11.14 9.03 28.04
CA ARG A 354 10.75 7.63 27.85
C ARG A 354 11.28 7.17 26.50
N ARG A 355 11.97 6.03 26.50
CA ARG A 355 12.57 5.44 25.29
C ARG A 355 11.66 4.33 24.79
N TRP A 356 10.89 4.59 23.73
CA TRP A 356 10.02 3.60 23.11
C TRP A 356 10.72 3.03 21.87
N PRO A 357 11.00 1.72 21.83
CA PRO A 357 11.64 1.11 20.68
C PRO A 357 10.69 1.11 19.48
N GLY A 358 11.24 1.33 18.30
CA GLY A 358 10.51 1.26 17.03
C GLY A 358 11.49 1.16 15.86
N ARG A 359 11.03 0.63 14.72
CA ARG A 359 11.82 0.47 13.50
C ARG A 359 11.69 1.65 12.54
N GLY A 360 10.69 2.50 12.78
CA GLY A 360 10.48 3.75 12.04
C GLY A 360 9.45 3.61 10.92
N VAL A 361 9.56 4.45 9.89
CA VAL A 361 8.74 4.35 8.68
C VAL A 361 9.17 3.10 7.89
N PRO A 362 8.24 2.22 7.49
CA PRO A 362 8.58 1.02 6.75
C PRO A 362 8.86 1.34 5.28
N ASP A 363 9.52 0.40 4.61
CA ASP A 363 9.60 0.40 3.16
C ASP A 363 8.22 0.13 2.53
N ASP A 364 7.99 0.73 1.37
CA ASP A 364 6.77 0.54 0.59
C ASP A 364 7.04 -0.17 -0.75
N TYR A 365 5.96 -0.59 -1.40
CA TYR A 365 6.00 -1.05 -2.77
C TYR A 365 5.32 -0.03 -3.67
N GLU A 366 5.93 0.28 -4.80
CA GLU A 366 5.39 1.20 -5.79
C GLU A 366 5.63 0.69 -7.21
N VAL A 367 4.78 1.09 -8.15
CA VAL A 367 5.03 0.84 -9.57
C VAL A 367 6.20 1.67 -10.10
N THR A 368 6.82 1.22 -11.18
CA THR A 368 7.90 1.99 -11.84
C THR A 368 7.39 3.32 -12.40
N ASN A 369 8.28 4.32 -12.46
CA ASN A 369 7.93 5.62 -13.06
C ASN A 369 7.47 5.44 -14.51
N GLY A 370 6.35 6.07 -14.86
CA GLY A 370 5.74 5.92 -16.19
C GLY A 370 5.11 4.55 -16.43
N ALA A 371 4.74 3.81 -15.36
CA ALA A 371 4.09 2.52 -15.48
C ALA A 371 2.85 2.58 -16.40
N VAL A 372 2.96 1.85 -17.50
CA VAL A 372 1.85 1.55 -18.42
C VAL A 372 1.06 0.34 -17.93
N SER A 373 0.03 -0.07 -18.67
CA SER A 373 -0.70 -1.31 -18.40
C SER A 373 0.24 -2.52 -18.28
N LEU A 374 0.09 -3.30 -17.21
CA LEU A 374 0.79 -4.58 -16.99
C LEU A 374 0.17 -5.67 -17.88
N ARG A 375 0.93 -6.16 -18.86
CA ARG A 375 0.44 -7.10 -19.88
C ARG A 375 1.06 -8.49 -19.75
N PHE A 376 0.29 -9.51 -20.11
CA PHE A 376 0.85 -10.84 -20.38
C PHE A 376 0.10 -11.53 -21.52
N THR A 377 0.77 -12.51 -22.13
CA THR A 377 0.23 -13.35 -23.21
C THR A 377 0.21 -14.81 -22.79
N LEU A 378 -0.92 -15.47 -22.97
CA LEU A 378 -1.18 -16.85 -22.62
C LEU A 378 -1.32 -17.70 -23.89
N ALA A 379 -0.58 -18.79 -23.98
CA ALA A 379 -0.85 -19.88 -24.92
C ALA A 379 -1.50 -21.03 -24.19
N VAL A 380 -2.54 -21.62 -24.77
CA VAL A 380 -3.20 -22.81 -24.24
C VAL A 380 -3.17 -23.88 -25.31
N SER A 381 -2.57 -25.02 -25.00
CA SER A 381 -2.51 -26.18 -25.88
C SER A 381 -3.41 -27.31 -25.38
N LEU A 382 -4.14 -27.92 -26.30
CA LEU A 382 -4.97 -29.09 -26.06
C LEU A 382 -4.40 -30.26 -26.89
N GLN A 383 -3.82 -31.26 -26.22
CA GLN A 383 -3.36 -32.49 -26.86
C GLN A 383 -4.47 -33.54 -26.81
N SER A 384 -5.04 -33.89 -27.96
CA SER A 384 -6.04 -34.96 -28.04
C SER A 384 -5.35 -36.34 -27.99
N ARG A 385 -5.58 -37.13 -26.94
CA ARG A 385 -5.19 -38.56 -26.89
C ARG A 385 -6.18 -39.43 -27.65
N THR A 386 -6.46 -39.12 -28.90
CA THR A 386 -7.19 -40.05 -29.77
C THR A 386 -6.15 -40.84 -30.56
N ALA A 387 -5.96 -42.12 -30.21
CA ALA A 387 -5.27 -43.05 -31.07
C ALA A 387 -5.91 -43.00 -32.47
N PRO A 388 -5.13 -42.99 -33.56
CA PRO A 388 -5.72 -42.97 -34.89
C PRO A 388 -6.64 -44.19 -35.03
N LEU A 389 -7.90 -43.96 -35.39
CA LEU A 389 -8.85 -45.01 -35.75
C LEU A 389 -8.16 -45.94 -36.75
N ALA A 390 -8.18 -47.25 -36.47
CA ALA A 390 -7.59 -48.27 -37.33
C ALA A 390 -8.03 -48.07 -38.78
N ARG A 391 -7.05 -47.91 -39.67
CA ARG A 391 -7.27 -47.75 -41.11
C ARG A 391 -8.10 -48.92 -41.64
N PRO A 392 -9.15 -48.70 -42.46
CA PRO A 392 -9.60 -49.74 -43.37
C PRO A 392 -8.44 -50.05 -44.32
N ARG A 393 -7.98 -51.30 -44.31
CA ARG A 393 -6.70 -51.72 -44.89
C ARG A 393 -6.67 -51.74 -46.43
N ASN A 394 -7.76 -51.38 -47.12
CA ASN A 394 -7.95 -51.65 -48.55
C ASN A 394 -8.62 -50.50 -49.34
N VAL A 395 -8.04 -49.29 -49.37
CA VAL A 395 -8.28 -48.35 -50.48
C VAL A 395 -6.94 -47.71 -50.85
N GLY A 396 -6.46 -48.00 -52.05
CA GLY A 396 -5.21 -47.44 -52.58
C GLY A 396 -5.35 -45.93 -52.74
N MET A 397 -4.64 -45.16 -51.91
CA MET A 397 -4.45 -43.72 -52.06
C MET A 397 -3.11 -43.49 -52.76
N ALA A 398 -3.10 -42.55 -53.70
CA ALA A 398 -1.92 -42.07 -54.41
C ALA A 398 -0.76 -41.63 -53.47
N PRO A 399 0.50 -41.68 -53.93
CA PRO A 399 1.66 -41.30 -53.12
C PRO A 399 1.66 -39.79 -52.92
N GLY A 400 1.52 -39.32 -51.67
CA GLY A 400 1.67 -37.90 -51.33
C GLY A 400 0.92 -37.41 -50.08
N ALA A 401 -0.04 -38.16 -49.55
CA ALA A 401 -0.76 -37.75 -48.33
C ALA A 401 -0.11 -38.33 -47.06
N SER A 402 0.90 -37.64 -46.54
CA SER A 402 1.41 -37.90 -45.18
C SER A 402 0.35 -37.47 -44.15
N ALA A 403 -0.30 -38.45 -43.54
CA ALA A 403 -1.18 -38.23 -42.40
C ALA A 403 -0.33 -37.84 -41.18
N ALA A 404 -0.25 -36.54 -40.88
CA ALA A 404 0.38 -36.03 -39.67
C ALA A 404 -0.38 -36.51 -38.41
N GLY A 405 0.39 -36.93 -37.41
CA GLY A 405 -0.09 -37.38 -36.11
C GLY A 405 -0.85 -36.31 -35.31
N GLY A 406 -1.47 -36.75 -34.21
CA GLY A 406 -2.44 -36.02 -33.38
C GLY A 406 -2.35 -34.49 -33.42
N THR A 407 -3.44 -33.86 -33.88
CA THR A 407 -3.57 -32.40 -34.00
C THR A 407 -3.67 -31.75 -32.62
N ALA A 408 -2.54 -31.25 -32.10
CA ALA A 408 -2.54 -30.39 -30.93
C ALA A 408 -3.13 -29.01 -31.31
N ILE A 409 -4.28 -28.65 -30.73
CA ILE A 409 -4.88 -27.33 -30.96
C ILE A 409 -4.21 -26.35 -29.98
N THR A 410 -3.57 -25.31 -30.51
CA THR A 410 -3.05 -24.21 -29.71
C THR A 410 -3.81 -22.92 -30.02
N VAL A 411 -4.21 -22.21 -28.97
CA VAL A 411 -4.80 -20.87 -29.03
C VAL A 411 -3.99 -19.91 -28.17
N THR A 412 -4.03 -18.63 -28.53
CA THR A 412 -3.37 -17.57 -27.79
C THR A 412 -4.38 -16.52 -27.37
N SER A 413 -4.27 -16.06 -26.13
CA SER A 413 -5.04 -14.97 -25.55
C SER A 413 -4.10 -13.98 -24.86
N ALA A 414 -4.51 -12.72 -24.73
CA ALA A 414 -3.75 -11.68 -24.06
C ALA A 414 -4.67 -10.88 -23.14
N ALA A 415 -4.12 -10.48 -22.00
CA ALA A 415 -4.84 -9.66 -21.04
C ALA A 415 -3.92 -8.58 -20.48
N GLU A 416 -4.53 -7.52 -19.99
CA GLU A 416 -3.83 -6.42 -19.36
C GLU A 416 -4.51 -5.96 -18.07
N THR A 417 -3.66 -5.57 -17.13
CA THR A 417 -4.02 -4.91 -15.88
C THR A 417 -3.67 -3.44 -16.02
N TYR A 418 -4.63 -2.55 -15.84
CA TYR A 418 -4.48 -1.12 -16.09
C TYR A 418 -4.99 -0.31 -14.90
N PHE A 419 -4.45 0.88 -14.73
CA PHE A 419 -4.89 1.82 -13.70
C PHE A 419 -5.96 2.74 -14.29
N ALA A 420 -7.15 2.76 -13.68
CA ALA A 420 -8.24 3.62 -14.13
C ALA A 420 -9.09 4.07 -12.94
N ARG A 421 -9.01 5.38 -12.67
CA ARG A 421 -9.79 6.03 -11.62
C ARG A 421 -11.30 5.90 -11.92
N PRO A 422 -12.14 5.53 -10.94
CA PRO A 422 -13.59 5.39 -11.16
C PRO A 422 -14.30 6.70 -11.53
N LEU A 423 -13.79 7.83 -11.03
CA LEU A 423 -14.31 9.17 -11.29
C LEU A 423 -13.22 10.05 -11.91
N PRO A 424 -13.52 10.86 -12.93
CA PRO A 424 -12.55 11.79 -13.51
C PRO A 424 -12.08 12.80 -12.47
N ARG A 425 -10.85 13.29 -12.61
CA ARG A 425 -10.32 14.31 -11.70
C ARG A 425 -11.05 15.64 -11.90
N PRO A 426 -11.28 16.43 -10.83
CA PRO A 426 -11.91 17.75 -10.96
C PRO A 426 -11.13 18.71 -11.87
N ASP A 427 -9.81 18.52 -11.96
CA ASP A 427 -8.91 19.31 -12.80
C ASP A 427 -8.80 18.80 -14.26
N GLY A 428 -9.56 17.77 -14.63
CA GLY A 428 -9.57 17.18 -15.98
C GLY A 428 -8.29 16.42 -16.35
N GLN A 429 -7.33 16.30 -15.45
CA GLN A 429 -6.07 15.58 -15.71
C GLN A 429 -6.23 14.07 -15.45
N ASP A 430 -5.30 13.29 -16.00
CA ASP A 430 -5.18 11.87 -15.66
C ASP A 430 -4.46 11.68 -14.31
N GLU A 431 -4.84 10.63 -13.57
CA GLU A 431 -4.13 10.23 -12.36
C GLU A 431 -3.03 9.22 -12.74
N LEU A 432 -1.80 9.49 -12.32
CA LEU A 432 -0.67 8.57 -12.53
C LEU A 432 -0.93 7.26 -11.80
N ALA A 433 -0.55 6.15 -12.44
CA ALA A 433 -0.63 4.84 -11.82
C ALA A 433 0.20 4.79 -10.53
N THR A 434 -0.39 4.29 -9.45
CA THR A 434 0.23 4.25 -8.13
C THR A 434 -0.32 3.10 -7.28
N LEU A 435 0.48 2.65 -6.33
CA LEU A 435 0.11 1.78 -5.22
C LEU A 435 -0.25 2.58 -3.97
N PHE A 436 -0.81 3.77 -4.11
CA PHE A 436 -1.53 4.48 -3.04
C PHE A 436 -3.03 4.59 -3.32
N ARG A 437 -3.47 4.14 -4.50
CA ARG A 437 -4.87 4.15 -4.95
C ARG A 437 -5.27 2.76 -5.49
N PRO A 438 -6.35 2.16 -4.98
CA PRO A 438 -6.77 0.82 -5.38
C PRO A 438 -7.66 0.85 -6.63
N TYR A 439 -7.15 1.40 -7.73
CA TYR A 439 -7.90 1.60 -8.98
C TYR A 439 -7.41 0.71 -10.13
N TRP A 440 -6.77 -0.41 -9.80
CA TRP A 440 -6.30 -1.39 -10.77
C TRP A 440 -7.44 -2.28 -11.23
N GLN A 441 -7.58 -2.40 -12.54
CA GLN A 441 -8.63 -3.15 -13.22
C GLN A 441 -8.02 -4.09 -14.27
N ALA A 442 -8.80 -5.03 -14.76
CA ALA A 442 -8.37 -6.02 -15.74
C ALA A 442 -9.27 -6.02 -16.98
N ARG A 443 -8.68 -6.28 -18.15
CA ARG A 443 -9.41 -6.53 -19.40
C ARG A 443 -8.63 -7.44 -20.34
N LEU A 444 -9.33 -8.03 -21.30
CA LEU A 444 -8.68 -8.68 -22.44
C LEU A 444 -8.02 -7.61 -23.31
N SER A 445 -6.86 -7.93 -23.91
CA SER A 445 -6.13 -7.02 -24.78
C SER A 445 -5.94 -7.64 -26.17
N ALA A 446 -5.89 -6.78 -27.17
CA ALA A 446 -5.59 -7.22 -28.53
C ALA A 446 -4.19 -7.85 -28.57
N ARG A 447 -4.06 -8.95 -29.30
CA ARG A 447 -2.76 -9.58 -29.58
C ARG A 447 -1.91 -8.55 -30.32
N THR A 448 -0.83 -8.08 -29.72
CA THR A 448 0.26 -7.50 -30.50
C THR A 448 0.81 -8.63 -31.35
N GLN A 449 0.68 -8.52 -32.68
CA GLN A 449 1.30 -9.48 -33.59
C GLN A 449 2.79 -9.51 -33.28
N ALA A 450 3.26 -10.60 -32.68
CA ALA A 450 4.67 -10.89 -32.69
C ALA A 450 5.01 -11.16 -34.16
N SER A 451 5.90 -10.34 -34.71
CA SER A 451 6.54 -10.56 -36.00
C SER A 451 6.86 -12.04 -36.13
N ALA A 452 6.37 -12.68 -37.19
CA ALA A 452 6.78 -14.02 -37.54
C ALA A 452 8.32 -14.06 -37.57
N PRO A 453 8.97 -15.13 -37.08
CA PRO A 453 10.37 -15.34 -37.42
C PRO A 453 10.45 -15.33 -38.94
N SER A 454 11.28 -14.46 -39.48
CA SER A 454 11.62 -14.46 -40.90
C SER A 454 12.31 -15.79 -41.19
N ASP A 455 11.57 -16.73 -41.76
CA ASP A 455 12.19 -17.83 -42.47
C ASP A 455 12.94 -17.24 -43.67
N GLY A 456 14.26 -17.46 -43.69
CA GLY A 456 15.06 -17.26 -44.90
C GLY A 456 16.22 -16.28 -44.72
N GLU A 457 17.28 -16.73 -44.07
CA GLU A 457 18.62 -16.69 -44.68
C GLU A 457 19.55 -17.60 -43.88
N ALA A 458 19.81 -18.78 -44.44
CA ALA A 458 21.03 -19.54 -44.18
C ALA A 458 21.97 -19.28 -45.37
N PRO A 459 23.30 -19.24 -45.14
CA PRO A 459 24.30 -18.72 -46.07
C PRO A 459 24.43 -19.50 -47.38
#